data_AF-A0A6H1Z7M7-F1
#
_entry.id   AF-A0A6H1Z7M7-F1
#
_cell.length_a   1.000
_cell.length_b   1.000
_cell.length_c   1.000
_cell.angle_alpha   90.00
_cell.angle_beta   90.00
_cell.angle_gamma   90.00
#
_symmetry.space_group_name_H-M   'P 1'
#
loop_
_entity.id
_entity.type
_entity.pdbx_description
1 polymer ?
#
loop_
_entity_poly.entity_id
_entity_poly.type
_entity_poly.pdbx_seq_one_letter_code
_entity_poly.pdbx_strand_id
1 'polypeptide(L)'
;MEDRELQFRWEIALRDPISFLKDFVYTYDPHGEPTVKKLYQQEYLYYLTNLWLKEPLLLVAKSRQMLVTWLFVALFTWDAISHKGRFIFFQSKKEDDAGNLKIPLSLLSRVKFIVDNIDERVRPIYKVSQTPPIIRFMETGSVIHGISQDSEAVRQYTATGILADELAFQENAERAFEAVMPTLIGGGRFTGVSSANGKNFFYRLYADEE
;
A
#
# COMPACT_ATOMS: atom_id res chain seq x y z
N MET A 1 -26.24 7.76 19.48
CA MET A 1 -26.72 7.76 18.07
C MET A 1 -25.51 7.77 17.15
N GLU A 2 -24.57 8.70 17.36
CA GLU A 2 -23.26 8.75 16.68
C GLU A 2 -22.46 7.45 16.74
N ASP A 3 -22.36 6.77 17.90
CA ASP A 3 -21.62 5.50 18.00
C ASP A 3 -22.16 4.40 17.06
N ARG A 4 -23.50 4.32 16.92
CA ARG A 4 -24.13 3.34 16.03
C ARG A 4 -23.88 3.67 14.56
N GLU A 5 -23.89 4.95 14.22
CA GLU A 5 -23.61 5.41 12.86
C GLU A 5 -22.16 5.18 12.46
N LEU A 6 -21.22 5.48 13.36
CA LEU A 6 -19.79 5.20 13.16
C LEU A 6 -19.55 3.71 12.92
N GLN A 7 -20.11 2.86 13.80
CA GLN A 7 -20.00 1.41 13.66
C GLN A 7 -20.58 0.91 12.33
N PHE A 8 -21.75 1.42 11.94
CA PHE A 8 -22.38 1.06 10.67
C PHE A 8 -21.52 1.46 9.46
N ARG A 9 -20.98 2.69 9.44
CA ARG A 9 -20.07 3.15 8.37
C ARG A 9 -18.80 2.32 8.32
N TRP A 10 -18.27 1.95 9.49
CA TRP A 10 -17.10 1.09 9.58
C TRP A 10 -17.36 -0.31 8.99
N GLU A 11 -18.50 -0.92 9.31
CA GLU A 11 -18.89 -2.22 8.74
C GLU A 11 -19.02 -2.19 7.22
N ILE A 12 -19.51 -1.07 6.66
CA ILE A 12 -19.52 -0.85 5.20
C ILE A 12 -18.09 -0.71 4.68
N ALA A 13 -17.25 0.11 5.31
CA ALA A 13 -15.87 0.34 4.91
C ALA A 13 -15.02 -0.94 4.90
N LEU A 14 -15.27 -1.89 5.81
CA LEU A 14 -14.62 -3.21 5.79
C LEU A 14 -14.97 -4.06 4.57
N ARG A 15 -16.03 -3.72 3.83
CA ARG A 15 -16.49 -4.46 2.64
C ARG A 15 -16.33 -3.67 1.35
N ASP A 16 -16.29 -2.35 1.45
CA ASP A 16 -16.10 -1.44 0.33
C ASP A 16 -14.86 -0.55 0.55
N PRO A 17 -13.78 -0.74 -0.23
CA PRO A 17 -12.58 0.07 -0.10
C PRO A 17 -12.84 1.54 -0.43
N ILE A 18 -13.83 1.86 -1.28
CA ILE A 18 -14.14 3.25 -1.63
C ILE A 18 -14.72 3.97 -0.41
N SER A 19 -15.67 3.37 0.30
CA SER A 19 -16.14 3.85 1.60
C SER A 19 -14.99 4.00 2.60
N PHE A 20 -14.11 2.99 2.73
CA PHE A 20 -12.93 3.10 3.61
C PHE A 20 -12.07 4.34 3.27
N LEU A 21 -11.70 4.51 2.00
CA LEU A 21 -10.88 5.62 1.52
C LEU A 21 -11.53 6.99 1.74
N LYS A 22 -12.84 7.11 1.57
CA LYS A 22 -13.59 8.37 1.73
C LYS A 22 -13.82 8.78 3.19
N ASP A 23 -14.08 7.79 4.03
CA ASP A 23 -14.59 8.03 5.39
C ASP A 23 -13.49 7.96 6.45
N PHE A 24 -12.46 7.14 6.24
CA PHE A 24 -11.51 6.76 7.28
C PHE A 24 -10.04 7.04 6.92
N VAL A 25 -9.74 7.43 5.68
CA VAL A 25 -8.36 7.66 5.24
C VAL A 25 -8.02 9.14 5.11
N TYR A 26 -7.00 9.52 5.86
CA TYR A 26 -6.38 10.83 5.79
C TYR A 26 -4.95 10.73 5.28
N THR A 27 -4.49 11.79 4.62
CA THR A 27 -3.10 11.95 4.17
C THR A 27 -2.42 13.06 4.94
N TYR A 28 -1.11 12.95 5.06
CA TYR A 28 -0.25 13.99 5.59
C TYR A 28 0.52 14.66 4.45
N ASP A 29 0.39 15.99 4.34
CA ASP A 29 1.19 16.82 3.43
C ASP A 29 2.23 17.60 4.24
N PRO A 30 3.54 17.30 4.09
CA PRO A 30 4.60 18.04 4.78
C PRO A 30 4.93 19.38 4.10
N HIS A 31 4.42 19.64 2.90
CA HIS A 31 4.74 20.88 2.18
C HIS A 31 3.92 22.05 2.75
N GLY A 32 4.61 23.02 3.36
CA GLY A 32 3.97 24.18 4.00
C GLY A 32 3.58 23.90 5.45
N GLU A 33 2.42 24.42 5.88
CA GLU A 33 1.86 24.05 7.18
C GLU A 33 1.34 22.61 7.12
N PRO A 34 1.78 21.71 8.03
CA PRO A 34 1.33 20.33 8.03
C PRO A 34 -0.19 20.23 8.07
N THR A 35 -0.78 19.68 7.02
CA THR A 35 -2.23 19.53 6.92
C THR A 35 -2.62 18.06 6.82
N VAL A 36 -3.66 17.70 7.57
CA VAL A 36 -4.34 16.41 7.49
C VAL A 36 -5.54 16.59 6.58
N LYS A 37 -5.55 15.90 5.43
CA LYS A 37 -6.62 16.02 4.41
C LYS A 37 -7.22 14.65 4.12
N LYS A 38 -8.50 14.61 3.78
CA LYS A 38 -9.11 13.37 3.27
C LYS A 38 -8.45 13.01 1.94
N LEU A 39 -8.08 11.73 1.78
CA LEU A 39 -7.42 11.26 0.56
C LEU A 39 -8.32 11.41 -0.68
N TYR A 40 -9.56 10.97 -0.57
CA TYR A 40 -10.40 10.66 -1.72
C TYR A 40 -11.16 11.88 -2.28
N GLN A 41 -10.43 12.82 -2.86
CA GLN A 41 -10.96 14.09 -3.36
C GLN A 41 -10.83 14.27 -4.87
N GLN A 42 -10.09 13.38 -5.56
CA GLN A 42 -9.70 13.53 -6.96
C GLN A 42 -10.19 12.35 -7.81
N GLU A 43 -10.71 12.61 -9.01
CA GLU A 43 -11.33 11.59 -9.88
C GLU A 43 -10.37 10.46 -10.26
N TYR A 44 -9.09 10.75 -10.50
CA TYR A 44 -8.12 9.71 -10.85
C TYR A 44 -7.92 8.69 -9.72
N LEU A 45 -8.11 9.08 -8.45
CA LEU A 45 -8.03 8.14 -7.33
C LEU A 45 -9.19 7.14 -7.38
N TYR A 46 -10.37 7.59 -7.82
CA TYR A 46 -11.51 6.70 -8.04
C TYR A 46 -11.26 5.74 -9.19
N TYR A 47 -10.74 6.24 -10.31
CA TYR A 47 -10.36 5.40 -11.45
C TYR A 47 -9.33 4.33 -11.05
N LEU A 48 -8.23 4.72 -10.41
CA LEU A 48 -7.18 3.80 -9.97
C LEU A 48 -7.68 2.78 -8.94
N THR A 49 -8.58 3.17 -8.04
CA THR A 49 -9.20 2.24 -7.09
C THR A 49 -9.98 1.15 -7.81
N ASN A 50 -10.80 1.53 -8.80
CA ASN A 50 -11.57 0.57 -9.58
C ASN A 50 -10.70 -0.33 -10.44
N LEU A 51 -9.62 0.20 -11.03
CA LEU A 51 -8.63 -0.60 -11.74
C LEU A 51 -7.98 -1.61 -10.80
N TRP A 52 -7.52 -1.16 -9.63
CA TRP A 52 -6.92 -2.05 -8.64
C TRP A 52 -7.89 -3.17 -8.26
N LEU A 53 -9.16 -2.89 -8.01
CA LEU A 53 -10.12 -3.95 -7.67
C LEU A 53 -10.30 -5.03 -8.75
N LYS A 54 -10.11 -4.67 -10.02
CA LYS A 54 -10.28 -5.58 -11.18
C LYS A 54 -9.00 -6.29 -11.55
N GLU A 55 -7.88 -5.58 -11.56
CA GLU A 55 -6.62 -6.06 -12.12
C GLU A 55 -5.68 -6.54 -11.01
N PRO A 56 -5.37 -7.85 -10.92
CA PRO A 56 -4.46 -8.37 -9.91
C PRO A 56 -3.02 -7.93 -10.14
N LEU A 57 -2.65 -7.61 -11.38
CA LEU A 57 -1.35 -7.04 -11.76
C LEU A 57 -1.61 -5.63 -12.30
N LEU A 58 -1.07 -4.62 -11.63
CA LEU A 58 -1.28 -3.23 -12.01
C LEU A 58 0.04 -2.46 -12.02
N LEU A 59 0.34 -1.82 -13.13
CA LEU A 59 1.45 -0.89 -13.27
C LEU A 59 0.91 0.53 -13.44
N VAL A 60 1.39 1.48 -12.63
CA VAL A 60 0.92 2.88 -12.66
C VAL A 60 2.09 3.83 -12.87
N ALA A 61 2.18 4.36 -14.09
CA ALA A 61 3.00 5.53 -14.38
C ALA A 61 2.32 6.79 -13.80
N LYS A 62 3.05 7.52 -12.96
CA LYS A 62 2.55 8.74 -12.31
C LYS A 62 3.51 9.92 -12.45
N SER A 63 2.97 11.13 -12.37
CA SER A 63 3.78 12.32 -12.10
C SER A 63 4.26 12.34 -10.64
N ARG A 64 5.31 13.13 -10.36
CA ARG A 64 5.71 13.42 -8.98
C ARG A 64 4.62 14.23 -8.27
N GLN A 65 4.65 14.23 -6.93
CA GLN A 65 3.73 15.01 -6.09
C GLN A 65 2.24 14.66 -6.26
N MET A 66 1.93 13.42 -6.64
CA MET A 66 0.57 12.88 -6.65
C MET A 66 0.31 12.01 -5.41
N LEU A 67 -0.98 11.81 -5.07
CA LEU A 67 -1.41 10.99 -3.92
C LEU A 67 -1.46 9.48 -4.23
N VAL A 68 -0.92 9.04 -5.38
CA VAL A 68 -1.00 7.65 -5.84
C VAL A 68 -0.32 6.67 -4.87
N THR A 69 0.84 7.01 -4.29
CA THR A 69 1.49 6.17 -3.27
C THR A 69 0.61 6.06 -2.02
N TRP A 70 0.01 7.17 -1.57
CA TRP A 70 -0.94 7.16 -0.45
C TRP A 70 -2.16 6.28 -0.74
N LEU A 71 -2.68 6.33 -1.97
CA LEU A 71 -3.80 5.50 -2.39
C LEU A 71 -3.49 4.01 -2.27
N PHE A 72 -2.38 3.56 -2.86
CA PHE A 72 -2.07 2.13 -2.83
C PHE A 72 -1.67 1.65 -1.44
N VAL A 73 -0.97 2.47 -0.65
CA VAL A 73 -0.76 2.16 0.77
C VAL A 73 -2.09 1.99 1.50
N ALA A 74 -3.06 2.87 1.27
CA ALA A 74 -4.37 2.78 1.89
C ALA A 74 -5.17 1.55 1.42
N LEU A 75 -5.12 1.19 0.13
CA LEU A 75 -5.80 0.00 -0.40
C LEU A 75 -5.21 -1.31 0.14
N PHE A 76 -3.89 -1.43 0.23
CA PHE A 76 -3.27 -2.61 0.86
C PHE A 76 -3.49 -2.63 2.38
N THR A 77 -3.55 -1.48 3.03
CA THR A 77 -3.95 -1.38 4.45
C THR A 77 -5.38 -1.87 4.66
N TRP A 78 -6.31 -1.44 3.80
CA TRP A 78 -7.69 -1.91 3.79
C TRP A 78 -7.77 -3.42 3.59
N ASP A 79 -7.02 -3.98 2.64
CA ASP A 79 -7.00 -5.43 2.39
C ASP A 79 -6.50 -6.20 3.63
N ALA A 80 -5.46 -5.70 4.30
CA ALA A 80 -4.94 -6.30 5.52
C ALA A 80 -5.93 -6.25 6.70
N ILE A 81 -6.67 -5.14 6.84
CA ILE A 81 -7.68 -4.94 7.90
C ILE A 81 -8.95 -5.75 7.63
N SER A 82 -9.33 -5.92 6.36
CA SER A 82 -10.63 -6.46 5.97
C SER A 82 -10.61 -7.96 5.70
N HIS A 83 -9.46 -8.52 5.33
CA HIS A 83 -9.31 -9.93 4.96
C HIS A 83 -8.32 -10.65 5.86
N LYS A 84 -8.63 -11.90 6.21
CA LYS A 84 -7.78 -12.74 7.07
C LYS A 84 -6.55 -13.24 6.33
N GLY A 85 -5.43 -13.32 7.06
CA GLY A 85 -4.22 -14.01 6.60
C GLY A 85 -3.52 -13.38 5.39
N ARG A 86 -3.66 -12.07 5.17
CA ARG A 86 -2.89 -11.37 4.14
C ARG A 86 -1.43 -11.28 4.55
N PHE A 87 -0.52 -11.56 3.62
CA PHE A 87 0.91 -11.36 3.79
C PHE A 87 1.39 -10.44 2.67
N ILE A 88 1.52 -9.16 3.01
CA ILE A 88 1.75 -8.06 2.05
C ILE A 88 3.17 -7.53 2.18
N PHE A 89 3.85 -7.33 1.06
CA PHE A 89 5.15 -6.69 1.01
C PHE A 89 5.05 -5.28 0.44
N PHE A 90 5.65 -4.32 1.14
CA PHE A 90 5.88 -2.98 0.67
C PHE A 90 7.36 -2.86 0.31
N GLN A 91 7.66 -2.73 -0.97
CA GLN A 91 9.00 -2.75 -1.51
C GLN A 91 9.40 -1.38 -2.03
N SER A 92 10.61 -0.97 -1.67
CA SER A 92 11.29 0.23 -2.16
C SER A 92 12.76 -0.06 -2.47
N LYS A 93 13.48 0.94 -2.99
CA LYS A 93 14.93 0.81 -3.25
C LYS A 93 15.71 0.45 -1.99
N LYS A 94 15.45 1.15 -0.87
CA LYS A 94 16.05 0.89 0.44
C LYS A 94 14.97 0.45 1.42
N GLU A 95 15.31 -0.43 2.38
CA GLU A 95 14.36 -0.88 3.40
C GLU A 95 13.84 0.28 4.25
N ASP A 96 14.66 1.30 4.48
CA ASP A 96 14.26 2.51 5.21
C ASP A 96 13.05 3.23 4.58
N ASP A 97 12.99 3.32 3.25
CA ASP A 97 11.90 3.99 2.52
C ASP A 97 10.59 3.19 2.60
N ALA A 98 10.66 1.87 2.80
CA ALA A 98 9.49 1.02 2.97
C ALA A 98 9.09 0.84 4.44
N GLY A 99 10.05 0.49 5.29
CA GLY A 99 9.81 -0.14 6.58
C GLY A 99 10.09 0.72 7.81
N ASN A 100 10.94 1.74 7.72
CA ASN A 100 11.37 2.49 8.90
C ASN A 100 10.28 3.45 9.37
N LEU A 101 9.64 3.14 10.51
CA LEU A 101 8.55 3.95 11.06
C LEU A 101 9.02 5.31 11.60
N LYS A 102 10.32 5.52 11.78
CA LYS A 102 10.88 6.81 12.21
C LYS A 102 11.06 7.79 11.05
N ILE A 103 11.10 7.28 9.81
CA ILE A 103 11.19 8.12 8.62
C ILE A 103 9.77 8.58 8.26
N PRO A 104 9.49 9.90 8.31
CA PRO A 104 8.23 10.42 7.84
C PRO A 104 8.04 10.03 6.38
N LEU A 105 6.85 9.54 6.03
CA LEU A 105 6.55 9.15 4.65
C LEU A 105 7.36 7.94 4.14
N SER A 106 7.85 7.07 5.01
CA SER A 106 8.07 5.66 4.61
C SER A 106 6.73 4.96 4.35
N LEU A 107 6.71 3.86 3.59
CA LEU A 107 5.45 3.15 3.29
C LEU A 107 4.74 2.66 4.56
N LEU A 108 5.44 2.06 5.52
CA LEU A 108 4.86 1.62 6.79
C LEU A 108 4.48 2.79 7.71
N SER A 109 5.22 3.93 7.70
CA SER A 109 4.80 5.10 8.49
C SER A 109 3.46 5.66 7.99
N ARG A 110 3.17 5.56 6.69
CA ARG A 110 1.86 5.91 6.12
C ARG A 110 0.76 4.95 6.56
N VAL A 111 1.02 3.64 6.61
CA VAL A 111 0.06 2.67 7.17
C VAL A 111 -0.29 3.05 8.61
N LYS A 112 0.74 3.28 9.43
CA LYS A 112 0.57 3.69 10.82
C LYS A 112 -0.23 4.98 10.92
N PHE A 113 0.09 5.99 10.11
CA PHE A 113 -0.64 7.25 10.06
C PHE A 113 -2.12 7.04 9.72
N ILE A 114 -2.44 6.23 8.71
CA ILE A 114 -3.82 5.94 8.32
C ILE A 114 -4.56 5.32 9.51
N VAL A 115 -4.02 4.25 10.09
CA VAL A 115 -4.69 3.52 11.18
C VAL A 115 -4.83 4.37 12.43
N ASP A 116 -3.82 5.17 12.78
CA ASP A 116 -3.86 6.05 13.96
C ASP A 116 -4.84 7.22 13.82
N ASN A 117 -5.27 7.56 12.60
CA ASN A 117 -6.30 8.57 12.36
C ASN A 117 -7.72 7.98 12.25
N ILE A 118 -7.88 6.66 12.30
CA ILE A 118 -9.20 6.02 12.44
C ILE A 118 -9.69 6.24 13.87
N ASP A 119 -10.96 6.54 14.07
CA ASP A 119 -11.55 6.72 15.40
C ASP A 119 -11.30 5.50 16.29
N GLU A 120 -10.83 5.72 17.52
CA GLU A 120 -10.41 4.65 18.44
C GLU A 120 -11.51 3.62 18.75
N ARG A 121 -12.79 4.01 18.64
CA ARG A 121 -13.94 3.13 18.87
C ARG A 121 -14.04 2.00 17.84
N VAL A 122 -13.50 2.21 16.64
CA VAL A 122 -13.55 1.26 15.52
C VAL A 122 -12.16 0.90 14.96
N ARG A 123 -11.11 1.53 15.47
CA ARG A 123 -9.73 1.34 15.01
C ARG A 123 -9.27 -0.11 15.19
N PRO A 124 -8.71 -0.75 14.15
CA PRO A 124 -8.12 -2.08 14.27
C PRO A 124 -6.95 -2.10 15.27
N ILE A 125 -6.83 -3.20 16.01
CA ILE A 125 -5.70 -3.46 16.89
C ILE A 125 -4.53 -3.96 16.04
N TYR A 126 -3.39 -3.28 16.14
CA TYR A 126 -2.19 -3.67 15.42
C TYR A 126 -0.95 -3.64 16.30
N LYS A 127 0.07 -4.43 15.92
CA LYS A 127 1.39 -4.46 16.52
C LYS A 127 2.44 -4.05 15.49
N VAL A 128 3.48 -3.37 15.96
CA VAL A 128 4.61 -2.96 15.14
C VAL A 128 5.89 -3.66 15.58
N SER A 129 6.73 -3.99 14.61
CA SER A 129 8.11 -4.43 14.81
C SER A 129 9.00 -3.58 13.91
N GLN A 130 10.21 -3.25 14.36
CA GLN A 130 11.24 -2.59 13.52
C GLN A 130 12.25 -3.59 12.94
N THR A 131 12.35 -4.80 13.51
CA THR A 131 13.35 -5.79 13.10
C THR A 131 12.74 -7.20 13.20
N PRO A 132 12.19 -7.74 12.11
CA PRO A 132 11.97 -7.09 10.81
C PRO A 132 10.89 -5.99 10.87
N PRO A 133 10.89 -5.00 9.94
CA PRO A 133 9.93 -3.90 9.92
C PRO A 133 8.54 -4.37 9.47
N ILE A 134 7.63 -4.58 10.42
CA ILE A 134 6.32 -5.20 10.20
C ILE A 134 5.22 -4.44 10.93
N ILE A 135 4.05 -4.36 10.31
CA ILE A 135 2.77 -4.07 10.95
C ILE A 135 1.89 -5.33 10.87
N ARG A 136 1.40 -5.80 12.01
CA ARG A 136 0.49 -6.96 12.12
C ARG A 136 -0.87 -6.52 12.66
N PHE A 137 -1.94 -6.82 11.93
CA PHE A 137 -3.32 -6.62 12.37
C PHE A 137 -3.79 -7.86 13.13
N MET A 138 -4.30 -7.67 14.35
CA MET A 138 -4.51 -8.77 15.29
C MET A 138 -5.78 -9.55 15.00
N GLU A 139 -6.82 -8.88 14.52
CA GLU A 139 -8.14 -9.45 14.24
C GLU A 139 -8.13 -10.33 12.99
N THR A 140 -7.37 -9.93 11.97
CA THR A 140 -7.24 -10.66 10.71
C THR A 140 -6.03 -11.58 10.66
N GLY A 141 -5.04 -11.37 11.55
CA GLY A 141 -3.74 -12.03 11.50
C GLY A 141 -2.86 -11.55 10.35
N SER A 142 -3.30 -10.57 9.57
CA SER A 142 -2.62 -10.04 8.39
C SER A 142 -1.37 -9.26 8.74
N VAL A 143 -0.42 -9.22 7.81
CA VAL A 143 0.92 -8.65 7.96
C VAL A 143 1.24 -7.78 6.77
N ILE A 144 1.79 -6.58 7.03
CA ILE A 144 2.46 -5.73 6.04
C ILE A 144 3.93 -5.63 6.45
N HIS A 145 4.82 -6.02 5.55
CA HIS A 145 6.27 -6.06 5.75
C HIS A 145 6.97 -5.10 4.79
N GLY A 146 7.69 -4.12 5.32
CA GLY A 146 8.51 -3.21 4.51
C GLY A 146 9.85 -3.85 4.16
N ILE A 147 10.26 -3.82 2.90
CA ILE A 147 11.48 -4.49 2.44
C ILE A 147 12.24 -3.65 1.41
N SER A 148 13.53 -3.91 1.27
CA SER A 148 14.31 -3.44 0.12
C SER A 148 14.10 -4.33 -1.11
N GLN A 149 14.46 -3.81 -2.29
CA GLN A 149 14.49 -4.56 -3.55
C GLN A 149 15.39 -5.82 -3.53
N ASP A 150 16.37 -5.86 -2.62
CA ASP A 150 17.34 -6.95 -2.52
C ASP A 150 16.96 -7.99 -1.45
N SER A 151 15.80 -7.82 -0.80
CA SER A 151 15.37 -8.68 0.29
C SER A 151 15.03 -10.09 -0.18
N GLU A 152 15.60 -11.09 0.48
CA GLU A 152 15.23 -12.50 0.29
C GLU A 152 13.89 -12.85 0.94
N ALA A 153 13.34 -11.98 1.80
CA ALA A 153 12.10 -12.24 2.53
C ALA A 153 10.96 -12.60 1.59
N VAL A 154 10.87 -12.00 0.40
CA VAL A 154 9.77 -12.31 -0.54
C VAL A 154 9.81 -13.75 -1.05
N ARG A 155 10.99 -14.37 -1.11
CA ARG A 155 11.13 -15.76 -1.54
C ARG A 155 10.77 -16.76 -0.44
N GLN A 156 10.77 -16.32 0.81
CA GLN A 156 10.51 -17.18 1.98
C GLN A 156 9.03 -17.31 2.32
N TYR A 157 8.20 -16.36 1.87
CA TYR A 157 6.77 -16.31 2.20
C TYR A 157 5.93 -16.30 0.92
N THR A 158 4.75 -16.94 0.97
CA THR A 158 3.75 -16.81 -0.09
C THR A 158 3.07 -15.44 0.03
N ALA A 159 3.55 -14.46 -0.74
CA ALA A 159 2.96 -13.13 -0.76
C ALA A 159 1.53 -13.17 -1.30
N THR A 160 0.60 -12.50 -0.60
CA THR A 160 -0.76 -12.27 -1.12
C THR A 160 -0.87 -10.92 -1.83
N GLY A 161 0.06 -10.00 -1.56
CA GLY A 161 0.03 -8.65 -2.11
C GLY A 161 1.42 -8.00 -2.09
N ILE A 162 1.75 -7.24 -3.12
CA ILE A 162 3.03 -6.53 -3.24
C ILE A 162 2.77 -5.14 -3.78
N LEU A 163 3.26 -4.13 -3.06
CA LEU A 163 3.35 -2.75 -3.53
C LEU A 163 4.82 -2.42 -3.76
N ALA A 164 5.22 -2.20 -5.01
CA ALA A 164 6.56 -1.74 -5.36
C ALA A 164 6.51 -0.26 -5.73
N ASP A 165 6.95 0.61 -4.80
CA ASP A 165 6.97 2.07 -4.99
C ASP A 165 8.31 2.52 -5.59
N GLU A 166 8.25 3.59 -6.38
CA GLU A 166 9.37 4.13 -7.17
C GLU A 166 10.10 3.05 -7.99
N LEU A 167 9.33 2.12 -8.58
CA LEU A 167 9.86 0.92 -9.24
C LEU A 167 10.88 1.24 -10.36
N ALA A 168 10.72 2.37 -11.07
CA ALA A 168 11.66 2.80 -12.10
C ALA A 168 13.02 3.27 -11.53
N PHE A 169 13.16 3.45 -10.23
CA PHE A 169 14.40 3.85 -9.56
C PHE A 169 15.11 2.69 -8.86
N GLN A 170 14.52 1.49 -8.92
CA GLN A 170 15.08 0.27 -8.38
C GLN A 170 15.95 -0.41 -9.44
N GLU A 171 17.26 -0.50 -9.18
CA GLU A 171 18.25 -1.07 -10.10
C GLU A 171 18.03 -2.57 -10.31
N ASN A 172 17.54 -3.27 -9.28
CA ASN A 172 17.27 -4.70 -9.29
C ASN A 172 15.77 -5.00 -9.42
N ALA A 173 14.96 -4.06 -9.93
CA ALA A 173 13.52 -4.18 -10.08
C ALA A 173 13.08 -5.45 -10.82
N GLU A 174 13.75 -5.77 -11.93
CA GLU A 174 13.45 -6.92 -12.79
C GLU A 174 13.64 -8.24 -12.03
N ARG A 175 14.81 -8.40 -11.41
CA ARG A 175 15.14 -9.57 -10.59
C ARG A 175 14.22 -9.70 -9.37
N ALA A 176 13.86 -8.58 -8.75
CA ALA A 176 12.91 -8.58 -7.65
C ALA A 176 11.53 -9.05 -8.15
N PHE A 177 11.04 -8.48 -9.26
CA PHE A 177 9.76 -8.88 -9.86
C PHE A 177 9.74 -10.37 -10.23
N GLU A 178 10.76 -10.88 -10.92
CA GLU A 178 10.88 -12.30 -11.26
C GLU A 178 10.83 -13.21 -10.01
N ALA A 179 11.42 -12.78 -8.90
CA ALA A 179 11.40 -13.53 -7.65
C ALA A 179 10.00 -13.62 -7.04
N VAL A 180 9.13 -12.65 -7.30
CA VAL A 180 7.78 -12.61 -6.73
C VAL A 180 6.72 -13.20 -7.65
N MET A 181 6.99 -13.29 -8.96
CA MET A 181 6.06 -13.84 -9.96
C MET A 181 5.42 -15.18 -9.57
N PRO A 182 6.16 -16.18 -9.02
CA PRO A 182 5.55 -17.45 -8.62
C PRO A 182 4.45 -17.29 -7.55
N THR A 183 4.59 -16.30 -6.66
CA THR A 183 3.58 -16.01 -5.62
C THR A 183 2.34 -15.33 -6.17
N LEU A 184 2.46 -14.60 -7.28
CA LEU A 184 1.34 -13.90 -7.92
C LEU A 184 0.43 -14.87 -8.67
N ILE A 185 0.98 -15.91 -9.29
CA ILE A 185 0.24 -16.96 -10.02
C ILE A 185 -0.77 -17.70 -9.12
N GLY A 186 -0.50 -17.79 -7.81
CA GLY A 186 -1.38 -18.42 -6.82
C GLY A 186 -2.58 -17.58 -6.37
N GLY A 187 -2.88 -16.46 -7.04
CA GLY A 187 -3.93 -15.51 -6.65
C GLY A 187 -3.43 -14.32 -5.83
N GLY A 188 -2.13 -14.05 -5.87
CA GLY A 188 -1.51 -12.86 -5.30
C GLY A 188 -1.69 -11.62 -6.17
N ARG A 189 -1.43 -10.46 -5.58
CA ARG A 189 -1.59 -9.16 -6.25
C ARG A 189 -0.26 -8.40 -6.32
N PHE A 190 -0.02 -7.72 -7.44
CA PHE A 190 1.11 -6.82 -7.62
C PHE A 190 0.64 -5.43 -8.02
N THR A 191 1.23 -4.41 -7.42
CA THR A 191 1.05 -3.03 -7.83
C THR A 191 2.42 -2.34 -7.89
N GLY A 192 2.87 -2.03 -9.10
CA GLY A 192 4.09 -1.27 -9.34
C GLY A 192 3.76 0.18 -9.65
N VAL A 193 4.35 1.12 -8.92
CA VAL A 193 4.09 2.55 -9.09
C VAL A 193 5.40 3.28 -9.29
N SER A 194 5.48 4.14 -10.30
CA SER A 194 6.66 4.98 -10.46
C SER A 194 6.42 6.23 -11.30
N SER A 195 7.27 7.23 -11.08
CA SER A 195 7.50 8.25 -12.10
C SER A 195 8.49 7.76 -13.15
N ALA A 196 8.45 8.36 -14.34
CA ALA A 196 9.31 7.97 -15.46
C ALA A 196 10.80 8.14 -15.11
N ASN A 197 11.63 7.19 -15.54
CA ASN A 197 13.08 7.21 -15.33
C ASN A 197 13.83 6.53 -16.50
N GLY A 198 13.72 7.10 -17.70
CA GLY A 198 14.34 6.53 -18.90
C GLY A 198 13.72 5.19 -19.33
N LYS A 199 14.39 4.49 -20.25
CA LYS A 199 13.93 3.22 -20.84
C LYS A 199 14.37 1.99 -20.04
N ASN A 200 14.07 1.97 -18.75
CA ASN A 200 14.44 0.89 -17.84
C ASN A 200 13.38 -0.23 -17.81
N PHE A 201 13.51 -1.18 -16.88
CA PHE A 201 12.56 -2.29 -16.69
C PHE A 201 11.11 -1.82 -16.56
N PHE A 202 10.85 -0.78 -15.75
CA PHE A 202 9.51 -0.22 -15.59
C PHE A 202 8.94 0.30 -16.91
N TYR A 203 9.77 0.99 -17.71
CA TYR A 203 9.36 1.43 -19.05
C TYR A 203 9.08 0.26 -19.98
N ARG A 204 9.90 -0.81 -19.97
CA ARG A 204 9.66 -2.01 -20.79
C ARG A 204 8.32 -2.66 -20.43
N LEU A 205 8.08 -2.92 -19.14
CA LEU A 205 6.79 -3.45 -18.69
C LEU A 205 5.59 -2.58 -19.09
N TYR A 206 5.76 -1.25 -19.05
CA TYR A 206 4.69 -0.32 -19.40
C TYR A 206 4.46 -0.23 -20.92
N ALA A 207 5.53 -0.28 -21.73
CA ALA A 207 5.48 -0.13 -23.17
C ALA A 207 5.18 -1.44 -23.92
N ASP A 208 5.46 -2.60 -23.31
CA ASP A 208 5.15 -3.92 -23.88
C ASP A 208 3.64 -4.23 -23.85
N GLU A 209 2.82 -3.41 -23.19
CA GLU A 209 1.34 -3.47 -23.25
C GLU A 209 0.71 -2.62 -24.38
N GLU A 210 1.51 -1.97 -25.24
CA GLU A 210 1.02 -1.36 -26.51
C GLU A 210 1.15 -2.29 -27.72
#